data_AF-A0A077MFJ5-F1
#
_entry.id   AF-A0A077MFJ5-F1
#
_cell.length_a   1.000
_cell.length_b   1.000
_cell.length_c   1.000
_cell.angle_alpha   90.00
_cell.angle_beta   90.00
_cell.angle_gamma   90.00
#
_symmetry.space_group_name_H-M   'P 1'
#
loop_
_entity.id
_entity.type
_entity.pdbx_description
1 polymer ?
#
loop_
_entity_poly.entity_id
_entity_poly.type
_entity_poly.pdbx_seq_one_letter_code
_entity_poly.pdbx_strand_id
1 'polypeptide(L)'
;MTSMPGPGPGALRIAPGQIEINADRTPQERRRIVIVNTGDRPVQIGSHIHLPSVNPALDFDRAACQGHRLDIPSGTSQRFEPGVSREVDIVALRGQRRVPGIQIGGAR
;
A
#
# COMPACT_ATOMS: atom_id res chain seq x y z
N MET A 1 -26.56 -0.57 3.78
CA MET A 1 -27.25 -1.75 3.21
C MET A 1 -27.17 -1.63 1.69
N THR A 2 -26.31 -2.40 1.03
CA THR A 2 -26.20 -2.40 -0.44
C THR A 2 -27.08 -3.52 -0.98
N SER A 3 -28.12 -3.17 -1.73
CA SER A 3 -29.03 -4.14 -2.38
C SER A 3 -28.23 -5.00 -3.37
N MET A 4 -28.44 -6.32 -3.32
CA MET A 4 -27.92 -7.25 -4.32
C MET A 4 -28.46 -6.85 -5.70
N PRO A 5 -27.61 -6.78 -6.75
CA PRO A 5 -28.08 -6.46 -8.10
C PRO A 5 -29.08 -7.51 -8.57
N GLY A 6 -30.22 -7.06 -9.09
CA GLY A 6 -31.28 -7.94 -9.58
C GLY A 6 -30.87 -8.75 -10.82
N PRO A 7 -31.61 -9.81 -11.19
CA PRO A 7 -31.32 -10.58 -12.39
C PRO A 7 -31.65 -9.75 -13.63
N GLY A 8 -30.62 -9.42 -14.41
CA GLY A 8 -30.75 -8.74 -15.71
C GLY A 8 -29.50 -8.93 -16.56
N PRO A 9 -29.56 -8.66 -17.89
CA PRO A 9 -28.38 -8.70 -18.74
C PRO A 9 -27.26 -7.82 -18.20
N GLY A 10 -26.06 -8.38 -18.03
CA GLY A 10 -24.90 -7.69 -17.46
C GLY A 10 -24.82 -7.69 -15.93
N ALA A 11 -25.78 -8.28 -15.21
CA ALA A 11 -25.73 -8.37 -13.75
C ALA A 11 -24.67 -9.39 -13.27
N LEU A 12 -23.81 -8.96 -12.34
CA LEU A 12 -22.89 -9.83 -11.63
C LEU A 12 -23.59 -10.50 -10.44
N ARG A 13 -23.54 -11.83 -10.38
CA ARG A 13 -24.01 -12.62 -9.24
C ARG A 13 -22.81 -12.97 -8.37
N ILE A 14 -22.64 -12.25 -7.28
CA ILE A 14 -21.49 -12.39 -6.38
C ILE A 14 -21.95 -13.12 -5.11
N ALA A 15 -21.15 -14.07 -4.65
CA ALA A 15 -21.41 -14.73 -3.37
C ALA A 15 -21.27 -13.71 -2.22
N PRO A 16 -22.12 -13.76 -1.19
CA PRO A 16 -21.92 -12.94 -0.01
C PRO A 16 -20.63 -13.35 0.70
N GLY A 17 -19.91 -12.38 1.26
CA GLY A 17 -18.68 -12.63 2.01
C GLY A 17 -17.68 -11.49 1.89
N GLN A 18 -16.52 -11.70 2.50
CA GLN A 18 -15.36 -10.84 2.38
C GLN A 18 -14.20 -11.66 1.82
N ILE A 19 -13.36 -11.01 1.02
CA ILE A 19 -12.13 -11.60 0.50
C ILE A 19 -10.97 -10.98 1.29
N GLU A 20 -10.23 -11.80 2.02
CA GLU A 20 -8.97 -11.36 2.61
C GLU A 20 -7.91 -11.23 1.50
N ILE A 21 -7.32 -10.05 1.37
CA ILE A 21 -6.21 -9.81 0.47
C ILE A 21 -4.88 -10.15 1.16
N ASN A 22 -3.87 -10.55 0.38
CA ASN A 22 -2.54 -10.88 0.91
C ASN A 22 -2.58 -11.90 2.07
N ALA A 23 -3.58 -12.80 2.08
CA ALA A 23 -3.82 -13.80 3.13
C ALA A 23 -2.66 -14.80 3.29
N ASP A 24 -1.82 -14.93 2.28
CA ASP A 24 -0.63 -15.77 2.26
C ASP A 24 0.58 -15.13 2.97
N ARG A 25 0.38 -14.16 3.86
CA ARG A 25 1.43 -13.44 4.60
C ARG A 25 1.39 -13.82 6.06
N THR A 26 2.57 -14.12 6.61
CA THR A 26 2.67 -14.42 8.04
C THR A 26 2.60 -13.12 8.87
N PRO A 27 2.32 -13.21 10.18
CA PRO A 27 2.35 -12.04 11.07
C PRO A 27 3.68 -11.28 11.05
N GLN A 28 4.81 -11.97 10.79
CA GLN A 28 6.14 -11.35 10.72
C GLN A 28 6.38 -10.58 9.41
N GLU A 29 5.56 -10.84 8.38
CA GLU A 29 5.62 -10.22 7.06
C GLU A 29 4.60 -9.08 6.90
N ARG A 30 3.85 -8.79 7.97
CA ARG A 30 2.93 -7.66 8.08
C ARG A 30 3.41 -6.75 9.20
N ARG A 31 3.30 -5.45 9.00
CA ARG A 31 3.66 -4.45 10.02
C ARG A 31 2.73 -3.27 9.91
N ARG A 32 2.68 -2.48 10.97
CA ARG A 32 1.98 -1.21 11.02
C ARG A 32 2.99 -0.12 11.30
N ILE A 33 2.95 0.94 10.50
CA ILE A 33 3.90 2.06 10.59
C ILE A 33 3.14 3.38 10.55
N VAL A 34 3.77 4.43 11.04
CA VAL A 34 3.30 5.81 10.86
C VAL A 34 4.13 6.46 9.76
N ILE A 35 3.45 7.11 8.82
CA ILE A 35 4.08 7.93 7.78
C ILE A 35 3.62 9.37 7.96
N VAL A 36 4.57 10.32 7.90
CA VAL A 36 4.29 11.77 7.96
C VAL A 36 4.71 12.42 6.65
N ASN A 37 3.84 13.24 6.06
CA ASN A 37 4.25 14.07 4.92
C ASN A 37 4.84 15.39 5.44
N THR A 38 6.15 15.54 5.35
CA THR A 38 6.89 16.75 5.75
C THR A 38 7.00 17.78 4.62
N GLY A 39 6.52 17.44 3.43
CA GLY A 39 6.49 18.34 2.28
C GLY A 39 5.35 19.35 2.32
N ASP A 40 5.41 20.30 1.39
CA ASP A 40 4.43 21.38 1.20
C ASP A 40 3.27 20.99 0.26
N ARG A 41 3.35 19.80 -0.35
CA ARG A 41 2.40 19.30 -1.35
C ARG A 41 1.88 17.92 -0.96
N PRO A 42 0.64 17.60 -1.34
CA PRO A 42 0.09 16.28 -1.10
C PRO A 42 0.85 15.21 -1.88
N VAL A 43 1.03 14.04 -1.26
CA VAL A 43 1.67 12.87 -1.86
C VAL A 43 0.70 11.71 -1.86
N GLN A 44 0.62 10.97 -2.98
CA GLN A 44 -0.20 9.77 -3.09
C GLN A 44 0.68 8.60 -3.51
N ILE A 45 0.59 7.49 -2.78
CA ILE A 45 1.39 6.28 -3.03
C ILE A 45 0.48 5.08 -3.26
N GLY A 46 0.77 4.30 -4.31
CA GLY A 46 -0.03 3.16 -4.74
C GLY A 46 0.26 1.88 -3.97
N SER A 47 -0.65 0.91 -4.10
CA SER A 47 -0.57 -0.42 -3.46
C SER A 47 0.75 -1.16 -3.66
N HIS A 48 1.42 -1.05 -4.82
CA HIS A 48 2.56 -1.88 -5.22
C HIS A 48 3.91 -1.16 -5.29
N ILE A 49 3.97 0.12 -4.90
CA ILE A 49 5.27 0.81 -4.85
C ILE A 49 6.10 0.25 -3.70
N HIS A 50 7.41 0.08 -3.93
CA HIS A 50 8.34 -0.26 -2.87
C HIS A 50 8.47 0.94 -1.93
N LEU A 51 8.07 0.76 -0.66
CA LEU A 51 7.95 1.85 0.30
C LEU A 51 9.23 2.70 0.43
N PRO A 52 10.43 2.13 0.60
CA PRO A 52 11.66 2.92 0.66
C PRO A 52 11.93 3.79 -0.57
N SER A 53 11.29 3.52 -1.71
CA SER A 53 11.45 4.25 -2.96
C SER A 53 10.39 5.33 -3.20
N VAL A 54 9.47 5.55 -2.24
CA VAL A 54 8.48 6.63 -2.33
C VAL A 54 9.12 8.01 -2.15
N ASN A 55 8.34 9.07 -2.40
CA ASN A 55 8.76 10.46 -2.27
C ASN A 55 9.56 10.72 -0.96
N PRO A 56 10.76 11.34 -1.01
CA PRO A 56 11.57 11.66 0.17
C PRO A 56 10.88 12.54 1.21
N ALA A 57 9.86 13.31 0.83
CA ALA A 57 9.06 14.11 1.75
C ALA A 57 8.18 13.27 2.69
N LEU A 58 8.03 11.96 2.43
CA LEU A 58 7.39 11.04 3.36
C LEU A 58 8.43 10.54 4.37
N ASP A 59 8.23 10.91 5.64
CA ASP A 59 9.07 10.54 6.76
C ASP A 59 8.52 9.31 7.48
N PHE A 60 9.39 8.30 7.61
CA PHE A 60 9.18 7.01 8.27
C PHE A 60 10.50 6.22 8.23
N ASP A 61 10.60 5.14 9.00
CA ASP A 61 11.78 4.25 8.98
C ASP A 61 11.87 3.45 7.68
N ARG A 62 12.63 3.97 6.71
CA ARG A 62 12.84 3.33 5.40
C ARG A 62 13.59 2.01 5.51
N ALA A 63 14.55 1.89 6.43
CA ALA A 63 15.34 0.67 6.59
C ALA A 63 14.46 -0.48 7.10
N ALA A 64 13.59 -0.21 8.09
CA ALA A 64 12.62 -1.17 8.58
C ALA A 64 11.56 -1.58 7.53
N CYS A 65 11.33 -0.74 6.52
CA CYS A 65 10.36 -0.97 5.46
C CYS A 65 10.98 -1.59 4.17
N GLN A 66 12.25 -1.98 4.19
CA GLN A 66 12.89 -2.61 3.05
C GLN A 66 12.12 -3.86 2.61
N GLY A 67 11.81 -3.94 1.31
CA GLY A 67 11.05 -5.05 0.74
C GLY A 67 9.56 -5.04 1.07
N HIS A 68 8.99 -3.93 1.55
CA HIS A 68 7.57 -3.81 1.86
C HIS A 68 6.83 -2.87 0.88
N ARG A 69 5.51 -3.08 0.80
CA ARG A 69 4.53 -2.24 0.10
C ARG A 69 3.30 -2.02 1.00
N LEU A 70 2.38 -1.12 0.61
CA LEU A 70 1.13 -0.94 1.36
C LEU A 70 0.26 -2.21 1.32
N ASP A 71 -0.36 -2.54 2.46
CA ASP A 71 -1.31 -3.64 2.58
C ASP A 71 -2.74 -3.15 2.27
N ILE A 72 -2.95 -2.75 1.02
CA ILE A 72 -4.22 -2.24 0.51
C ILE A 72 -4.63 -2.96 -0.78
N PRO A 73 -5.91 -2.87 -1.22
CA PRO A 73 -6.35 -3.52 -2.45
C PRO A 73 -5.52 -3.09 -3.66
N SER A 74 -5.23 -4.02 -4.56
CA SER A 74 -4.46 -3.74 -5.77
C SER A 74 -5.11 -2.64 -6.61
N GLY A 75 -4.29 -1.77 -7.21
CA GLY A 75 -4.76 -0.62 -8.01
C GLY A 75 -5.22 0.59 -7.18
N THR A 76 -5.38 0.46 -5.86
CA THR A 76 -5.69 1.58 -4.97
C THR A 76 -4.43 2.29 -4.46
N SER A 77 -4.63 3.41 -3.77
CA SER A 77 -3.56 4.25 -3.23
C SER A 77 -3.97 4.97 -1.96
N GLN A 78 -3.00 5.37 -1.15
CA GLN A 78 -3.21 6.24 -0.01
C GLN A 78 -2.63 7.63 -0.26
N ARG A 79 -3.39 8.67 0.11
CA ARG A 79 -3.04 10.08 -0.03
C ARG A 79 -2.68 10.70 1.32
N PHE A 80 -1.56 11.41 1.38
CA PHE A 80 -0.99 12.06 2.56
C PHE A 80 -0.96 13.58 2.33
N GLU A 81 -1.73 14.31 3.14
CA GLU A 81 -1.73 15.78 3.12
C GLU A 81 -0.50 16.34 3.85
N PRO A 82 -0.02 17.54 3.48
CA PRO A 82 1.09 18.22 4.16
C PRO A 82 0.89 18.29 5.69
N GLY A 83 1.92 17.94 6.46
CA GLY A 83 1.96 18.04 7.92
C GLY A 83 1.14 17.00 8.68
N VAL A 84 0.44 16.09 7.99
CA VAL A 84 -0.43 15.08 8.62
C VAL A 84 0.29 13.74 8.72
N SER A 85 0.26 13.15 9.91
CA SER A 85 0.67 11.76 10.13
C SER A 85 -0.48 10.79 9.85
N ARG A 86 -0.17 9.61 9.34
CA ARG A 86 -1.14 8.53 9.18
C ARG A 86 -0.51 7.18 9.49
N GLU A 87 -1.24 6.38 10.26
CA GLU A 87 -0.93 4.98 10.49
C GLU A 87 -1.40 4.13 9.29
N VAL A 88 -0.52 3.27 8.79
CA VAL A 88 -0.79 2.39 7.65
C VAL A 88 -0.27 0.98 7.89
N ASP A 89 -1.01 0.00 7.37
CA ASP A 89 -0.58 -1.38 7.33
C ASP A 89 0.27 -1.63 6.08
N ILE A 90 1.36 -2.37 6.25
CA ILE A 90 2.34 -2.70 5.23
C ILE A 90 2.59 -4.20 5.20
N VAL A 91 2.98 -4.69 4.03
CA VAL A 91 3.15 -6.11 3.76
C VAL A 91 4.39 -6.36 2.93
N ALA A 92 5.10 -7.45 3.23
CA ALA A 92 6.29 -7.84 2.49
C ALA A 92 5.96 -8.21 1.03
N LEU A 93 6.85 -7.82 0.13
CA LEU A 93 6.87 -8.30 -1.25
C LEU A 93 7.12 -9.83 -1.28
N ARG A 94 6.59 -10.51 -2.29
CA ARG A 94 6.80 -11.95 -2.55
C ARG A 94 7.66 -12.17 -3.79
N GLY A 95 7.77 -13.43 -4.20
CA GLY A 95 8.62 -13.85 -5.30
C GLY A 95 10.09 -13.67 -4.94
N GLN A 96 10.90 -13.21 -5.90
CA GLN A 96 12.33 -13.01 -5.69
C GLN A 96 12.68 -11.80 -4.81
N ARG A 97 11.69 -10.96 -4.43
CA ARG A 97 11.88 -9.73 -3.65
C ARG A 97 12.91 -8.77 -4.26
N ARG A 98 13.13 -8.84 -5.58
CA ARG A 98 14.00 -7.93 -6.33
C ARG A 98 13.17 -6.74 -6.78
N VAL A 99 13.58 -5.55 -6.35
CA VAL A 99 12.97 -4.28 -6.75
C VAL A 99 13.92 -3.61 -7.73
N PRO A 100 13.71 -3.71 -9.05
CA PRO A 100 14.41 -2.86 -9.99
C PRO A 100 14.04 -1.41 -9.67
N GLY A 101 15.04 -0.58 -9.38
CA GLY A 101 14.83 0.75 -8.84
C GLY A 101 13.95 1.61 -9.75
N ILE A 102 13.02 2.35 -9.13
CA ILE A 102 12.28 3.46 -9.78
C ILE A 102 12.90 4.82 -9.45
N GLN A 103 13.83 4.83 -8.49
CA GLN A 103 14.71 5.94 -8.17
C GLN A 103 16.11 5.55 -8.60
N ILE A 104 16.86 6.50 -9.16
CA ILE A 104 18.28 6.31 -9.43
C ILE A 104 18.97 6.24 -8.06
N GLY A 105 19.56 5.09 -7.72
CA GLY A 105 20.29 4.90 -6.48
C GLY A 105 21.52 5.80 -6.45
N GLY A 106 21.39 6.94 -5.77
CA GLY A 106 22.52 7.76 -5.35
C GLY A 106 22.66 7.60 -3.84
N ALA A 107 23.83 7.13 -3.41
CA ALA A 107 24.31 7.40 -2.07
C ALA A 107 24.03 8.88 -1.72
N ARG A 108 23.31 9.09 -0.63
CA ARG A 108 23.49 10.27 0.20
C ARG A 108 23.99 9.77 1.54
#